data_AF-A0A061R9L5-F1
#
_entry.id   AF-A0A061R9L5-F1
#
_cell.length_a   1.000
_cell.length_b   1.000
_cell.length_c   1.000
_cell.angle_alpha   90.00
_cell.angle_beta   90.00
_cell.angle_gamma   90.00
#
_symmetry.space_group_name_H-M   'P 1'
#
loop_
_entity.id
_entity.type
_entity.pdbx_description
1 polymer ?
#
loop_
_entity_poly.entity_id
_entity_poly.type
_entity_poly.pdbx_seq_one_letter_code
_entity_poly.pdbx_strand_id
1 'polypeptide(L)'
;MSVYPSLEITTCHQYKIHHPFRWRCVECGREYGRHTNSIDVSRQLCGICKGRLEPLGRFNPDGTPAAKRKASGFSLFVAANFSETKAGLPPGSSHAEVMRALSSKWREQRHGDAAAAEI
;
A
#
# COMPACT_ATOMS: atom_id res chain seq x y z
N MET A 1 -16.54 17.40 29.22
CA MET A 1 -17.75 16.57 29.33
C MET A 1 -17.37 15.29 30.03
N SER A 2 -17.56 15.20 31.35
CA SER A 2 -17.54 13.93 32.08
C SER A 2 -18.97 13.70 32.56
N VAL A 3 -19.63 12.70 31.99
CA VAL A 3 -21.09 12.52 32.10
C VAL A 3 -21.46 11.62 33.30
N TYR A 4 -20.48 11.08 34.03
CA TYR A 4 -20.72 10.18 35.17
C TYR A 4 -19.79 10.50 36.35
N PRO A 5 -20.27 11.27 37.35
CA PRO A 5 -19.49 11.65 38.54
C PRO A 5 -19.13 10.48 39.46
N SER A 6 -19.74 9.31 39.29
CA SER A 6 -19.58 8.12 40.15
C SER A 6 -18.57 7.09 39.62
N LEU A 7 -18.00 7.30 38.44
CA LEU A 7 -17.03 6.38 37.83
C LEU A 7 -15.65 7.03 37.84
N GLU A 8 -14.75 6.48 38.66
CA GLU A 8 -13.34 6.88 38.68
C GLU A 8 -12.59 6.18 37.53
N ILE A 9 -12.30 6.93 36.47
CA ILE A 9 -11.53 6.42 35.32
C ILE A 9 -10.04 6.40 35.69
N THR A 10 -9.50 5.22 36.00
CA THR A 10 -8.10 5.02 36.43
C THR A 10 -7.12 4.74 35.29
N THR A 11 -7.62 4.35 34.12
CA THR A 11 -6.79 3.94 32.97
C THR A 11 -7.16 4.74 31.73
N CYS A 12 -6.26 5.64 31.31
CA CYS A 12 -6.32 6.32 30.03
C CYS A 12 -5.28 5.69 29.09
N HIS A 13 -5.66 5.42 27.84
CA HIS A 13 -4.68 4.99 26.83
C HIS A 13 -3.72 6.15 26.51
N GLN A 14 -2.42 5.96 26.77
CA GLN A 14 -1.38 6.97 26.50
C GLN A 14 -0.67 6.76 25.14
N TYR A 15 -1.17 5.89 24.26
CA TYR A 15 -0.50 5.67 22.98
C TYR A 15 -0.76 6.83 22.00
N LYS A 16 0.30 7.24 21.29
CA LYS A 16 0.18 8.15 20.16
C LYS A 16 -0.34 7.37 18.95
N ILE A 17 -1.53 7.72 18.47
CA ILE A 17 -2.11 7.08 17.28
C ILE A 17 -1.30 7.49 16.05
N HIS A 18 -0.69 6.52 15.39
CA HIS A 18 0.00 6.75 14.13
C HIS A 18 -0.98 6.67 12.96
N HIS A 19 -1.04 7.75 12.17
CA HIS A 19 -1.82 7.80 10.94
C HIS A 19 -0.87 7.75 9.73
N PRO A 20 -0.72 6.58 9.08
CA PRO A 20 0.20 6.43 7.97
C PRO A 20 -0.20 7.26 6.74
N PHE A 21 -1.48 7.38 6.40
CA PHE A 21 -1.91 8.15 5.23
C PHE A 21 -2.25 9.57 5.65
N ARG A 22 -1.59 10.56 5.04
CA ARG A 22 -1.82 11.98 5.33
C ARG A 22 -2.32 12.70 4.09
N TRP A 23 -3.22 13.65 4.32
CA TRP A 23 -3.84 14.48 3.31
C TRP A 23 -3.80 15.93 3.74
N ARG A 24 -3.63 16.87 2.82
CA ARG A 24 -3.62 18.29 3.12
C ARG A 24 -4.65 19.01 2.25
N CYS A 25 -5.41 19.91 2.85
CA CYS A 25 -6.25 20.81 2.08
C CYS A 25 -5.39 21.88 1.38
N VAL A 26 -5.63 22.09 0.10
CA VAL A 26 -4.90 23.07 -0.72
C VAL A 26 -5.21 24.50 -0.26
N GLU A 27 -6.44 24.77 0.19
CA GLU A 27 -6.88 26.13 0.51
C GLU A 27 -6.56 26.55 1.95
N CYS A 28 -6.88 25.70 2.94
CA CYS A 28 -6.68 26.05 4.35
C CYS A 28 -5.46 25.39 5.00
N GLY A 29 -4.71 24.57 4.26
CA GLY A 29 -3.52 23.88 4.75
C GLY A 29 -3.79 22.78 5.79
N ARG A 30 -5.05 22.49 6.11
CA ARG A 30 -5.37 21.53 7.18
C ARG A 30 -4.99 20.11 6.80
N GLU A 31 -4.38 19.41 7.75
CA GLU A 31 -3.93 18.02 7.58
C GLU A 31 -4.91 17.01 8.18
N TYR A 32 -5.12 15.92 7.46
CA TYR A 32 -5.97 14.81 7.85
C TYR A 32 -5.17 13.51 7.86
N GLY A 33 -5.14 12.85 9.02
CA GLY A 33 -4.57 11.50 9.17
C GLY A 33 -5.62 10.41 8.97
N ARG A 34 -5.26 9.34 8.26
CA ARG A 34 -6.05 8.11 8.08
C ARG A 34 -5.16 6.86 8.21
N HIS A 35 -5.77 5.76 8.66
CA HIS A 35 -5.11 4.45 8.71
C HIS A 35 -5.08 3.74 7.35
N THR A 36 -6.01 4.07 6.47
CA THR A 36 -6.12 3.55 5.11
C THR A 36 -6.15 4.67 4.08
N ASN A 37 -5.84 4.34 2.82
CA ASN A 37 -5.93 5.27 1.70
C ASN A 37 -7.38 5.44 1.22
N SER A 38 -8.26 5.98 2.08
CA SER A 38 -9.72 5.97 1.88
C SER A 38 -10.33 7.30 1.46
N ILE A 39 -9.53 8.37 1.38
CA ILE A 39 -10.04 9.67 0.94
C ILE A 39 -10.04 9.70 -0.58
N ASP A 40 -11.24 9.77 -1.15
CA ASP A 40 -11.44 10.03 -2.56
C ASP A 40 -11.68 11.52 -2.76
N VAL A 41 -10.72 12.21 -3.39
CA VAL A 41 -10.72 13.66 -3.62
C VAL A 41 -11.90 14.11 -4.48
N SER A 42 -12.48 13.20 -5.29
CA SER A 42 -13.65 13.52 -6.11
C SER A 42 -14.94 13.63 -5.30
N ARG A 43 -15.02 12.90 -4.18
CA ARG A 43 -16.23 12.79 -3.34
C ARG A 43 -16.08 13.52 -2.01
N GLN A 44 -14.86 13.66 -1.52
CA GLN A 44 -14.56 14.17 -0.19
C GLN A 44 -13.77 15.48 -0.29
N LEU A 45 -14.27 16.48 0.42
CA LEU A 45 -13.70 17.81 0.50
C LEU A 45 -13.28 18.12 1.93
N CYS A 46 -12.54 19.20 2.11
CA CYS A 46 -12.22 19.71 3.44
C CYS A 46 -13.50 20.00 4.23
N GLY A 47 -13.62 19.45 5.43
CA GLY A 47 -14.79 19.67 6.30
C GLY A 47 -14.95 21.10 6.83
N ILE A 48 -14.00 22.00 6.56
CA ILE A 48 -14.04 23.42 7.00
C ILE A 48 -14.29 24.33 5.81
N CYS A 49 -13.33 24.41 4.88
CA CYS A 49 -13.40 25.34 3.75
C CYS A 49 -14.05 24.73 2.50
N LYS A 50 -14.41 23.44 2.52
CA LYS A 50 -14.90 22.69 1.35
C LYS A 50 -13.92 22.64 0.17
N GLY A 51 -12.65 22.94 0.44
CA GLY A 51 -11.60 22.87 -0.57
C GLY A 51 -11.12 21.46 -0.90
N ARG A 52 -10.37 21.35 -2.01
CA ARG A 52 -9.80 20.07 -2.46
C ARG A 52 -8.71 19.57 -1.50
N LEU A 53 -8.63 18.25 -1.38
CA LEU A 53 -7.63 17.54 -0.57
C LEU A 53 -6.56 16.94 -1.49
N GLU A 54 -5.30 17.12 -1.14
CA GLU A 54 -4.15 16.53 -1.84
C GLU A 54 -3.51 15.44 -0.96
N PRO A 55 -3.21 14.25 -1.53
CA PRO A 55 -2.51 13.20 -0.80
C PRO A 55 -1.05 13.58 -0.58
N LEU A 56 -0.62 13.67 0.68
CA LEU A 56 0.80 13.83 1.03
C LEU A 56 1.57 12.50 0.98
N GLY A 57 0.85 11.37 0.90
CA GLY A 57 1.41 10.03 0.81
C GLY A 57 1.38 9.26 2.13
N ARG A 58 2.21 8.21 2.20
CA ARG A 58 2.35 7.36 3.38
C ARG A 58 3.53 7.85 4.23
N PHE A 59 3.37 7.90 5.55
CA PHE A 59 4.38 8.33 6.51
C PHE A 59 4.68 7.21 7.49
N ASN A 60 5.92 7.14 7.95
CA ASN A 60 6.35 6.25 9.03
C ASN A 60 6.02 6.84 10.42
N PRO A 61 6.09 6.05 11.51
CA PRO A 61 5.95 6.55 12.88
C PRO A 61 6.87 7.72 13.19
N ASP A 62 8.07 7.71 12.62
CA ASP A 62 9.09 8.76 12.77
C ASP A 62 8.78 10.06 11.99
N GLY A 63 7.63 10.13 11.31
CA GLY A 63 7.22 11.30 10.53
C GLY A 63 7.94 11.45 9.18
N THR A 64 8.82 10.51 8.83
CA THR A 64 9.45 10.48 7.50
C THR A 64 8.47 9.98 6.43
N PRO A 65 8.53 10.51 5.20
CA PRO A 65 7.74 9.98 4.10
C PRO A 65 8.19 8.55 3.79
N ALA A 66 7.24 7.61 3.82
CA ALA A 66 7.49 6.23 3.45
C ALA A 66 7.69 6.16 1.94
N ALA A 67 8.91 5.84 1.51
CA ALA A 67 9.23 5.63 0.11
C ALA A 67 8.32 4.55 -0.50
N LYS A 68 7.97 4.73 -1.77
CA LYS A 68 7.33 3.65 -2.55
C LYS A 68 8.29 2.46 -2.56
N ARG A 69 7.82 1.30 -2.10
CA ARG A 69 8.61 0.07 -2.14
C ARG A 69 8.96 -0.23 -3.60
N LYS A 70 10.24 -0.51 -3.87
CA LYS A 70 10.68 -0.99 -5.18
C LYS A 70 9.96 -2.32 -5.46
N ALA A 71 9.56 -2.52 -6.71
CA ALA A 71 8.97 -3.78 -7.13
C ALA A 71 9.96 -4.92 -6.83
N SER A 72 9.45 -6.03 -6.30
CA SER A 72 10.30 -7.19 -6.02
C SER A 72 10.86 -7.76 -7.34
N GLY A 73 11.97 -8.49 -7.29
CA GLY A 73 12.53 -9.14 -8.48
C GLY A 73 11.50 -10.02 -9.20
N PHE A 74 10.68 -10.74 -8.44
CA PHE A 74 9.57 -11.53 -8.99
C PHE A 74 8.50 -10.65 -9.65
N SER A 75 8.17 -9.49 -9.06
CA SER A 75 7.18 -8.57 -9.64
C SER A 75 7.63 -8.03 -10.99
N LEU A 76 8.93 -7.72 -11.14
CA LEU A 76 9.51 -7.31 -12.43
C LEU A 76 9.50 -8.46 -13.43
N PHE A 77 9.83 -9.67 -12.97
CA PHE A 77 9.80 -10.87 -13.80
C PHE A 77 8.40 -11.17 -14.33
N VAL A 78 7.38 -11.10 -13.46
CA VAL A 78 5.98 -11.27 -13.88
C VAL A 78 5.62 -10.23 -14.93
N ALA A 79 5.96 -8.95 -14.72
CA ALA A 79 5.68 -7.91 -15.70
C ALA A 79 6.31 -8.18 -17.08
N ALA A 80 7.53 -8.72 -17.11
CA ALA A 80 8.23 -9.04 -18.35
C ALA A 80 7.70 -10.30 -19.06
N ASN A 81 7.32 -11.34 -18.31
CA ASN A 81 7.02 -12.68 -18.86
C ASN A 81 5.52 -12.99 -18.98
N PHE A 82 4.65 -12.13 -18.46
CA PHE A 82 3.20 -12.39 -18.37
C PHE A 82 2.54 -12.47 -19.75
N SER A 83 2.85 -11.55 -20.67
CA SER A 83 2.26 -11.53 -22.02
C SER A 83 2.64 -12.78 -22.81
N GLU A 84 3.91 -13.17 -22.79
CA GLU A 84 4.42 -14.35 -23.48
C GLU A 84 3.80 -15.63 -22.91
N THR A 85 3.79 -15.77 -21.58
CA THR A 85 3.21 -16.95 -20.94
C THR A 85 1.70 -17.04 -21.20
N LYS A 86 0.99 -15.91 -21.23
CA LYS A 86 -0.43 -15.89 -21.60
C LYS A 86 -0.66 -16.29 -23.06
N ALA A 87 0.22 -15.92 -23.99
CA ALA A 87 0.10 -16.26 -25.40
C ALA A 87 0.38 -17.75 -25.70
N GLY A 88 1.25 -18.39 -24.91
CA GLY A 88 1.55 -19.81 -25.05
C GLY A 88 0.50 -20.75 -24.43
N LEU A 89 -0.39 -20.24 -23.58
CA LEU A 89 -1.50 -20.98 -23.00
C LEU A 89 -2.75 -20.90 -23.89
N PRO A 90 -3.66 -21.90 -23.82
CA PRO A 90 -4.88 -21.90 -24.62
C PRO A 90 -5.73 -20.64 -24.34
N PRO A 91 -6.39 -20.09 -25.39
CA PRO A 91 -7.22 -18.92 -25.23
C PRO A 91 -8.35 -19.21 -24.23
N GLY A 92 -8.40 -18.44 -23.15
CA GLY A 92 -9.34 -18.65 -22.04
C GLY A 92 -8.73 -19.19 -20.75
N SER A 93 -7.42 -19.48 -20.71
CA SER A 93 -6.74 -19.82 -19.46
C SER A 93 -6.94 -18.77 -18.38
N SER A 94 -7.21 -19.23 -17.17
CA SER A 94 -7.41 -18.39 -16.01
C SER A 94 -6.12 -17.67 -15.62
N HIS A 95 -6.25 -16.48 -15.04
CA HIS A 95 -5.12 -15.74 -14.48
C HIS A 95 -4.32 -16.59 -13.46
N ALA A 96 -5.00 -17.48 -12.74
CA ALA A 96 -4.38 -18.41 -11.80
C ALA A 96 -3.42 -19.40 -12.48
N GLU A 97 -3.79 -19.92 -13.66
CA GLU A 97 -2.95 -20.84 -14.44
C GLU A 97 -1.71 -20.14 -15.00
N VAL A 98 -1.88 -18.92 -15.52
CA VAL A 98 -0.76 -18.09 -16.01
C VAL A 98 0.23 -17.79 -14.88
N MET A 99 -0.28 -17.39 -13.69
CA MET A 99 0.57 -17.14 -12.52
C MET A 99 1.27 -18.40 -12.01
N ARG A 100 0.61 -19.58 -12.08
CA ARG A 100 1.23 -20.86 -11.73
C ARG A 100 2.40 -21.19 -12.66
N ALA A 101 2.21 -21.04 -13.96
CA ALA A 101 3.27 -21.25 -14.95
C ALA A 101 4.46 -20.30 -14.75
N LEU A 102 4.19 -19.00 -14.51
CA LEU A 102 5.23 -18.01 -14.20
C LEU A 102 6.00 -18.33 -12.92
N SER A 103 5.32 -18.82 -11.88
CA SER A 103 5.96 -19.18 -10.62
C SER A 103 6.89 -20.38 -10.78
N SER A 104 6.50 -21.38 -11.57
CA SER A 104 7.37 -22.50 -11.93
C SER A 104 8.61 -22.04 -12.69
N LYS A 105 8.42 -21.22 -13.74
CA LYS A 105 9.52 -20.63 -14.52
C LYS A 105 10.50 -19.84 -13.66
N TRP A 106 10.00 -19.02 -12.73
CA TRP A 106 10.84 -18.24 -11.82
C TRP A 106 11.65 -19.13 -10.86
N ARG A 107 11.06 -20.22 -10.38
CA ARG A 107 11.76 -21.18 -9.52
C ARG A 107 12.89 -21.88 -10.27
N GLU A 108 12.65 -22.31 -11.50
CA GLU A 108 13.66 -22.92 -12.38
C GLU A 108 14.81 -21.94 -12.67
N GLN A 109 14.48 -20.68 -12.99
CA GLN A 109 15.48 -19.63 -13.22
C GLN A 109 16.36 -19.41 -11.99
N ARG A 110 15.76 -19.34 -10.79
CA ARG A 110 16.53 -19.20 -9.54
C ARG A 110 17.40 -20.41 -9.21
N HIS A 111 16.99 -21.63 -9.57
CA HIS A 111 17.83 -22.82 -9.42
C HIS A 111 19.01 -22.79 -10.40
N GLY A 112 18.83 -22.27 -11.62
CA GLY A 112 19.90 -22.05 -12.59
C GLY A 112 20.86 -20.92 -12.19
N ASP A 113 20.35 -19.81 -11.67
CA ASP A 113 21.17 -18.68 -11.18
C ASP A 113 21.98 -19.06 -9.93
N ALA A 114 21.45 -19.90 -9.04
CA ALA A 114 22.18 -20.41 -7.88
C ALA A 114 23.29 -21.38 -8.29
N ALA A 115 23.03 -22.27 -9.26
CA ALA A 115 24.05 -23.17 -9.80
C ALA A 115 25.13 -22.46 -10.63
N ALA A 116 24.81 -21.33 -11.27
CA ALA A 116 25.75 -20.52 -12.03
C ALA A 116 26.64 -19.60 -11.15
N ALA A 117 26.25 -19.34 -9.91
CA ALA A 117 26.99 -18.49 -8.97
C ALA A 117 28.03 -19.26 -8.13
N GLU A 118 28.13 -20.59 -8.28
CA GLU A 118 29.08 -21.47 -7.57
C GLU A 118 30.28 -21.91 -8.44
N ILE A 119 30.54 -21.23 -9.56
CA ILE A 119 31.71 -21.42 -10.44
C ILE A 119 32.48 -20.10 -10.53
#